data_AF-A0A1J3E872-F1
#
_entry.id   AF-A0A1J3E872-F1
#
_cell.length_a   1.000
_cell.length_b   1.000
_cell.length_c   1.000
_cell.angle_alpha   90.00
_cell.angle_beta   90.00
_cell.angle_gamma   90.00
#
_symmetry.space_group_name_H-M   'P 1'
#
loop_
_entity.id
_entity.type
_entity.pdbx_description
1 polymer ?
#
loop_
_entity_poly.entity_id
_entity_poly.type
_entity_poly.pdbx_seq_one_letter_code
_entity_poly.pdbx_strand_id
1 'polypeptide(L)'
;DIPSKMTSSIWKDMDSLCRQDHWVESPSGECFLVKWYSEYTTEGVKLPTVMVFREEDTTMCGKKNMRRTKDFGGLCIFISKGEDFCVEASSCNLQPNSVFVNDRL
;
A
#
# COMPACT_ATOMS: atom_id res chain seq x y z
N ASP A 1 14.26 12.01 -9.19
CA ASP A 1 13.35 13.15 -9.08
C ASP A 1 12.30 12.94 -8.00
N ILE A 2 12.36 13.74 -6.94
CA ILE A 2 11.34 13.80 -5.89
C ILE A 2 10.20 14.66 -6.45
N PRO A 3 8.91 14.26 -6.42
CA PRO A 3 7.85 15.11 -6.93
C PRO A 3 7.71 16.34 -6.03
N SER A 4 8.29 17.45 -6.48
CA SER A 4 8.10 18.77 -5.93
C SER A 4 6.70 19.24 -6.27
N LYS A 5 5.75 18.96 -5.36
CA LYS A 5 4.60 19.82 -4.97
C LYS A 5 3.53 18.97 -4.26
N MET A 6 3.79 18.63 -3.01
CA MET A 6 2.68 18.52 -2.04
C MET A 6 2.41 19.94 -1.52
N THR A 7 1.26 20.50 -1.87
CA THR A 7 0.83 21.83 -1.42
C THR A 7 0.51 21.82 0.07
N SER A 8 0.74 22.95 0.75
CA SER A 8 0.50 23.16 2.19
C SER A 8 -0.91 22.75 2.68
N SER A 9 -1.91 22.76 1.81
CA SER A 9 -3.27 22.27 2.08
C SER A 9 -3.33 20.75 2.32
N ILE A 10 -2.60 19.95 1.54
CA ILE A 10 -2.55 18.48 1.68
C ILE A 10 -2.01 18.09 3.07
N TRP A 11 -1.06 18.86 3.60
CA TRP A 11 -0.51 18.62 4.93
C TRP A 11 -1.52 18.91 6.05
N LYS A 12 -2.40 19.90 5.91
CA LYS A 12 -3.48 20.17 6.88
C LYS A 12 -4.59 19.12 6.83
N ASP A 13 -4.86 18.57 5.65
CA ASP A 13 -5.83 17.47 5.47
C ASP A 13 -5.26 16.12 5.95
N MET A 14 -3.95 16.03 6.21
CA MET A 14 -3.32 14.81 6.73
C MET A 14 -3.58 14.55 8.22
N ASP A 15 -3.95 15.56 9.01
CA ASP A 15 -4.29 15.36 10.43
C ASP A 15 -5.63 14.62 10.61
N SER A 16 -6.53 14.65 9.62
CA SER A 16 -7.80 13.89 9.62
C SER A 16 -7.69 12.51 8.95
N LEU A 17 -6.55 12.19 8.36
CA LEU A 17 -6.30 10.93 7.68
C LEU A 17 -5.68 9.91 8.64
N CYS A 18 -6.40 8.81 8.94
CA CYS A 18 -5.71 7.65 9.50
C CYS A 18 -4.88 7.01 8.39
N ARG A 19 -3.58 6.83 8.68
CA ARG A 19 -2.61 6.20 7.79
C ARG A 19 -2.07 4.94 8.43
N GLN A 20 -2.20 3.82 7.74
CA GLN A 20 -1.56 2.56 8.11
C GLN A 20 -0.53 2.17 7.06
N ASP A 21 0.66 1.79 7.52
CA ASP A 21 1.77 1.36 6.69
C ASP A 21 2.00 -0.14 6.96
N HIS A 22 1.89 -0.96 5.93
CA HIS A 22 1.99 -2.41 6.01
C HIS A 22 3.15 -2.93 5.15
N TRP A 23 4.04 -3.71 5.76
CA TRP A 23 5.15 -4.36 5.07
C TRP A 23 4.79 -5.80 4.77
N VAL A 24 4.83 -6.18 3.50
CA VAL A 24 4.42 -7.52 3.04
C VAL A 24 5.49 -8.11 2.15
N GLU A 25 5.92 -9.34 2.45
CA GLU A 25 6.84 -10.11 1.62
C GLU A 25 6.05 -11.11 0.75
N SER A 26 6.39 -11.20 -0.54
CA SER A 26 5.82 -12.21 -1.43
C SER A 26 6.46 -13.58 -1.21
N PRO A 27 5.83 -14.66 -1.70
CA PRO A 27 6.46 -15.98 -1.73
C PRO A 27 7.81 -16.02 -2.48
N SER A 28 8.05 -15.07 -3.40
CA SER A 28 9.31 -14.91 -4.12
C SER A 28 10.39 -14.12 -3.37
N GLY A 29 10.08 -13.57 -2.18
CA GLY A 29 10.98 -12.74 -1.38
C GLY A 29 10.97 -11.25 -1.77
N GLU A 30 10.07 -10.83 -2.66
CA GLU A 30 9.90 -9.42 -3.01
C GLU A 30 9.12 -8.70 -1.91
N CYS A 31 9.61 -7.54 -1.47
CA CYS A 31 8.93 -6.75 -0.46
C CYS A 31 8.04 -5.66 -1.08
N PHE A 32 6.88 -5.47 -0.47
CA PHE A 32 5.92 -4.43 -0.79
C PHE A 32 5.62 -3.61 0.45
N LEU A 33 5.55 -2.28 0.28
CA LEU A 33 4.99 -1.38 1.27
C LEU A 33 3.58 -0.98 0.80
N VAL A 34 2.56 -1.35 1.56
CA VAL A 34 1.17 -0.95 1.31
C VAL A 34 0.83 0.19 2.26
N LYS A 35 0.44 1.32 1.69
CA LYS A 35 -0.04 2.48 2.43
C LYS A 35 -1.55 2.59 2.28
N TRP A 36 -2.24 2.58 3.41
CA TRP A 36 -3.66 2.72 3.48
C TRP A 36 -4.03 4.06 4.13
N TYR A 37 -4.86 4.84 3.45
CA TYR A 37 -5.36 6.14 3.89
C TYR A 37 -6.87 6.11 3.99
N SER A 38 -7.41 6.44 5.16
CA SER A 38 -8.85 6.65 5.38
C SER A 38 -9.09 8.07 5.87
N GLU A 39 -9.99 8.80 5.22
CA GLU A 39 -10.36 10.16 5.59
C GLU A 39 -11.67 10.13 6.38
N TYR A 40 -11.67 10.70 7.58
CA TYR A 40 -12.88 10.93 8.36
C TYR A 40 -13.41 12.33 8.07
N THR A 41 -14.61 12.40 7.49
CA THR A 41 -15.33 13.66 7.31
C THR A 41 -16.53 13.71 8.24
N THR A 42 -17.13 14.89 8.37
CA THR A 42 -18.39 15.07 9.11
C THR A 42 -19.56 14.27 8.53
N GLU A 43 -19.43 13.78 7.30
CA GLU A 43 -20.42 12.97 6.58
C GLU A 43 -20.14 11.46 6.67
N GLY A 44 -19.05 11.06 7.33
CA GLY A 44 -18.63 9.66 7.49
C GLY A 44 -17.23 9.38 6.96
N VAL A 45 -16.92 8.09 6.73
CA VAL A 45 -15.62 7.67 6.20
C VAL A 45 -15.67 7.70 4.68
N LYS A 46 -14.80 8.49 4.04
CA LYS A 46 -14.63 8.43 2.59
C LYS A 46 -14.01 7.10 2.18
N LEU A 47 -14.25 6.71 0.92
CA LEU A 47 -13.66 5.49 0.37
C LEU A 47 -12.14 5.47 0.60
N PRO A 48 -11.62 4.41 1.23
CA PRO A 48 -10.21 4.31 1.54
C PRO A 48 -9.35 4.32 0.27
N THR A 49 -8.23 5.02 0.33
CA THR A 49 -7.21 4.98 -0.73
C THR A 49 -6.10 4.04 -0.33
N VAL A 50 -5.87 3.01 -1.13
CA VAL A 50 -4.76 2.06 -0.96
C VAL A 50 -3.71 2.32 -2.03
N MET A 51 -2.44 2.36 -1.62
CA MET A 51 -1.30 2.52 -2.51
C MET A 51 -0.27 1.42 -2.23
N VAL A 52 0.21 0.77 -3.28
CA VAL A 52 1.27 -0.25 -3.20
C VAL A 52 2.58 0.33 -3.72
N PHE A 53 3.64 0.08 -2.99
CA PHE A 53 5.01 0.40 -3.38
C PHE A 53 5.81 -0.90 -3.44
N ARG A 54 6.46 -1.14 -4.58
CA ARG A 54 7.34 -2.29 -4.79
C ARG A 54 8.77 -1.87 -4.50
N GLU A 55 9.54 -2.75 -3.86
CA GLU A 55 10.98 -2.56 -3.69
C GLU A 55 11.67 -2.50 -5.05
N GLU A 56 12.52 -1.50 -5.23
CA GLU A 56 13.46 -1.39 -6.35
C GLU A 56 14.90 -1.62 -5.86
N ASP A 57 15.82 -1.79 -6.81
CA ASP A 57 17.23 -2.07 -6.54
C ASP A 57 17.82 -1.13 -5.48
N THR A 58 18.61 -1.73 -4.59
CA THR A 58 19.27 -1.02 -3.50
C THR A 58 20.25 0.00 -4.08
N THR A 59 20.09 1.25 -3.68
CA THR A 59 21.01 2.33 -4.06
C THR A 59 22.42 2.04 -3.56
N MET A 60 23.44 2.67 -4.18
CA MET A 60 24.84 2.53 -3.77
C MET A 60 25.10 2.87 -2.29
N CYS A 61 24.18 3.56 -1.61
CA CYS A 61 24.27 3.89 -0.17
C CYS A 61 23.50 2.92 0.74
N GLY A 62 23.06 1.76 0.24
CA GLY A 62 22.39 0.73 1.04
C GLY A 62 20.93 1.02 1.36
N LYS A 63 20.33 2.07 0.79
CA LYS A 63 18.90 2.36 0.96
C LYS A 63 18.09 1.64 -0.12
N LYS A 64 17.07 0.90 0.33
CA LYS A 64 16.03 0.31 -0.52
C LYS A 64 15.12 1.43 -1.02
N ASN A 65 15.00 1.57 -2.34
CA ASN A 65 14.03 2.48 -2.94
C ASN A 65 12.68 1.78 -3.07
N MET A 66 11.61 2.55 -2.93
CA MET A 66 10.24 2.07 -3.02
C MET A 66 9.52 2.86 -4.09
N ARG A 67 9.04 2.17 -5.13
CA ARG A 67 8.30 2.81 -6.23
C ARG A 67 6.83 2.45 -6.17
N ARG A 68 5.98 3.47 -6.24
CA ARG A 68 4.53 3.28 -6.35
C ARG A 68 4.22 2.51 -7.63
N THR A 69 3.48 1.41 -7.51
CA THR A 69 3.03 0.60 -8.64
C THR A 69 1.56 0.25 -8.50
N LYS A 70 0.90 0.01 -9.64
CA LYS A 70 -0.40 -0.66 -9.72
C LYS A 70 -0.26 -2.09 -10.24
N ASP A 71 0.93 -2.45 -10.70
CA ASP A 71 1.28 -3.75 -11.22
C ASP A 71 2.42 -4.34 -10.37
N PHE A 72 2.03 -5.26 -9.51
CA PHE A 72 2.87 -6.12 -8.69
C PHE A 72 2.77 -7.57 -9.18
N GLY A 73 2.40 -7.78 -10.45
CA GLY A 73 2.40 -9.06 -11.14
C GLY A 73 1.18 -9.93 -10.85
N GLY A 74 1.38 -11.25 -10.93
CA GLY A 74 0.34 -12.26 -10.68
C GLY A 74 -0.07 -12.41 -9.22
N LEU A 75 0.13 -11.38 -8.38
CA LEU A 75 0.01 -11.45 -6.93
C LEU A 75 -1.26 -10.77 -6.42
N CYS A 76 -1.66 -11.13 -5.20
CA CYS A 76 -2.70 -10.48 -4.40
C CYS A 76 -2.14 -10.23 -2.99
N ILE A 77 -2.41 -9.04 -2.45
CA ILE A 77 -1.97 -8.67 -1.10
C ILE A 77 -3.18 -8.61 -0.17
N PHE A 78 -3.06 -9.24 1.00
CA PHE A 78 -4.07 -9.27 2.04
C PHE A 78 -3.57 -8.50 3.25
N ILE A 79 -4.30 -7.45 3.61
CA ILE A 79 -4.09 -6.68 4.82
C ILE A 79 -5.12 -7.13 5.85
N SER A 80 -4.64 -7.66 6.98
CA SER A 80 -5.48 -8.28 8.00
C SER A 80 -5.17 -7.76 9.41
N LYS A 81 -6.00 -8.12 10.39
CA LYS A 81 -5.76 -7.77 11.80
C LYS A 81 -4.62 -8.58 12.43
N GLY A 82 -4.26 -9.70 11.83
CA GLY A 82 -3.25 -10.62 12.36
C GLY A 82 -1.93 -10.41 11.65
N GLU A 83 -1.79 -11.09 10.52
CA GLU A 83 -0.60 -11.04 9.67
C GLU A 83 -1.00 -10.63 8.27
N ASP A 84 -0.21 -9.74 7.68
CA ASP A 84 -0.36 -9.36 6.28
C ASP A 84 0.40 -10.37 5.42
N PHE A 85 -0.22 -10.80 4.32
CA PHE A 85 0.37 -11.84 3.49
C PHE A 85 0.09 -11.61 2.01
N CYS A 86 0.91 -12.23 1.19
CA CYS A 86 0.86 -12.14 -0.26
C CYS A 86 0.76 -13.54 -0.86
N VAL A 87 -0.10 -13.71 -1.86
CA VAL A 87 -0.30 -14.98 -2.57
C VAL A 87 -0.32 -14.79 -4.07
N GLU A 88 -0.03 -15.84 -4.82
CA GLU A 88 -0.28 -15.87 -6.24
C GLU A 88 -1.79 -15.91 -6.52
N ALA A 89 -2.26 -14.96 -7.33
CA ALA A 89 -3.67 -14.82 -7.70
C ALA A 89 -4.19 -16.08 -8.43
N SER A 90 -3.36 -16.67 -9.29
CA SER A 90 -3.66 -17.92 -10.01
C SER A 90 -3.92 -19.09 -9.06
N SER A 91 -3.18 -19.18 -7.96
CA SER A 91 -3.32 -20.25 -6.97
C SER A 91 -4.65 -20.19 -6.20
N CYS A 92 -5.33 -19.04 -6.19
CA CYS A 92 -6.58 -18.83 -5.46
C CYS A 92 -7.75 -18.37 -6.35
N ASN A 93 -7.63 -18.42 -7.69
CA ASN A 93 -8.61 -17.91 -8.64
C ASN A 93 -9.01 -16.43 -8.38
N LEU A 94 -8.04 -15.60 -7.97
CA LEU A 94 -8.24 -14.18 -7.69
C LEU A 94 -7.86 -13.33 -8.89
N GLN A 95 -8.30 -12.06 -8.88
CA GLN A 95 -7.82 -11.07 -9.84
C GLN A 95 -6.42 -10.60 -9.46
N PRO A 96 -5.41 -10.74 -10.36
CA PRO A 96 -4.07 -10.21 -10.13
C PRO A 96 -4.08 -8.72 -9.81
N ASN A 97 -3.03 -8.24 -9.15
CA ASN A 97 -2.85 -6.83 -8.81
C ASN A 97 -3.94 -6.25 -7.89
N SER A 98 -4.54 -7.10 -7.06
CA SER A 98 -5.59 -6.71 -6.11
C SER A 98 -5.06 -6.64 -4.68
N VAL A 99 -5.55 -5.66 -3.92
CA VAL A 99 -5.32 -5.55 -2.48
C VAL A 99 -6.64 -5.73 -1.74
N PHE A 100 -6.68 -6.66 -0.81
CA PHE A 100 -7.84 -6.94 0.03
C PHE A 100 -7.55 -6.44 1.43
N VAL A 101 -8.27 -5.39 1.85
CA VAL A 101 -8.16 -4.83 3.19
C VAL A 101 -9.36 -5.31 4.00
N ASN A 102 -9.12 -6.17 4.98
CA ASN A 102 -10.16 -6.65 5.86
C ASN A 102 -10.18 -5.84 7.15
N ASP A 103 -10.67 -4.59 7.06
CA ASP A 103 -10.89 -3.79 8.24
C ASP A 103 -12.37 -3.81 8.64
N ARG A 104 -12.64 -4.24 9.87
CA ARG A 104 -13.93 -3.94 10.50
C ARG A 104 -13.79 -2.51 11.00
N LEU A 105 -14.36 -1.57 10.21
CA LEU A 105 -14.68 -0.20 10.64
C LEU A 105 -15.16 -0.17 12.10
#